data_AF-A0A8D3X3J6-F1
#
_entry.id   AF-A0A8D3X3J6-F1
#
_cell.length_a   1.000
_cell.length_b   1.000
_cell.length_c   1.000
_cell.angle_alpha   90.00
_cell.angle_beta   90.00
_cell.angle_gamma   90.00
#
_symmetry.space_group_name_H-M   'P 1'
#
loop_
_entity.id
_entity.type
_entity.pdbx_description
1 polymer ?
#
loop_
_entity_poly.entity_id
_entity_poly.type
_entity_poly.pdbx_seq_one_letter_code
_entity_poly.pdbx_strand_id
1 'polypeptide(L)' 'MRKFCIALFSLFFFVSLVGCQSKAEDPLEFSGETQSWSATITLYPVENSKETAQINLNYLGGKVENIGDFWN' A
#
# COMPACT_ATOMS: atom_id res chain seq x y z
N MET A 1 -47.74 4.59 -1.01
CA MET A 1 -46.68 3.57 -1.24
C MET A 1 -45.70 3.95 -2.36
N ARG A 2 -46.16 4.37 -3.56
CA ARG A 2 -45.30 4.73 -4.71
C ARG A 2 -44.18 5.75 -4.42
N LYS A 3 -44.43 6.79 -3.61
CA LYS A 3 -43.42 7.82 -3.26
C LYS A 3 -42.27 7.27 -2.41
N PHE A 4 -42.57 6.34 -1.49
CA PHE A 4 -41.56 5.69 -0.64
C PHE A 4 -40.70 4.71 -1.45
N CYS A 5 -41.31 3.98 -2.40
CA CYS A 5 -40.56 3.09 -3.29
C CYS A 5 -39.57 3.88 -4.17
N ILE A 6 -39.98 5.04 -4.69
CA ILE A 6 -39.08 5.90 -5.48
C ILE A 6 -37.92 6.39 -4.61
N ALA A 7 -38.18 6.86 -3.39
CA ALA A 7 -37.14 7.31 -2.48
C ALA A 7 -36.12 6.20 -2.13
N LEU A 8 -36.60 4.98 -1.88
CA LEU A 8 -35.74 3.82 -1.61
C LEU A 8 -34.90 3.44 -2.84
N PHE A 9 -35.50 3.47 -4.04
CA PHE A 9 -34.79 3.16 -5.28
C PHE A 9 -33.72 4.21 -5.58
N SER A 10 -34.03 5.49 -5.36
CA SER A 10 -33.07 6.59 -5.50
C SER A 10 -31.92 6.48 -4.50
N LEU A 11 -32.20 6.13 -3.24
CA LEU A 11 -31.17 5.93 -2.23
C LEU A 11 -30.24 4.77 -2.58
N PHE A 12 -30.81 3.65 -3.01
CA PHE A 12 -30.04 2.47 -3.40
C PHE A 12 -29.16 2.77 -4.62
N PHE A 13 -29.70 3.47 -5.61
CA PHE A 13 -28.97 3.89 -6.81
C PHE A 13 -27.81 4.85 -6.48
N PHE A 14 -28.02 5.79 -5.55
CA PHE A 14 -26.96 6.65 -5.06
C PHE A 14 -25.84 5.85 -4.40
N VAL A 15 -26.16 4.90 -3.50
CA VAL A 15 -25.16 4.05 -2.83
C VAL A 15 -24.37 3.19 -3.83
N SER A 16 -25.03 2.66 -4.87
CA SER A 16 -24.35 1.92 -5.94
C SER A 16 -23.39 2.77 -6.77
N LEU A 17 -23.70 4.06 -6.98
CA LEU A 17 -22.83 4.99 -7.73
C LEU A 17 -21.60 5.43 -6.93
N VAL A 18 -21.67 5.49 -5.59
CA VAL A 18 -20.51 5.79 -4.72
C VAL A 18 -19.72 4.53 -4.33
N GLY A 19 -20.21 3.34 -4.67
CA GLY A 19 -19.70 2.04 -4.20
C GLY A 19 -18.43 1.53 -4.87
N CYS A 20 -17.84 2.26 -5.81
CA CYS A 20 -16.59 1.88 -6.47
C CYS A 20 -15.65 3.08 -6.55
N GLN A 21 -15.36 3.68 -5.39
CA GLN A 21 -14.12 4.43 -5.26
C GLN A 21 -13.01 3.38 -5.21
N SER A 22 -12.32 3.13 -6.34
CA SER A 22 -11.08 2.38 -6.31
C SER A 22 -10.15 3.15 -5.40
N LYS A 23 -10.07 2.71 -4.15
CA LYS A 23 -9.01 3.19 -3.28
C LYS A 23 -7.77 2.63 -3.92
N ALA A 24 -6.90 3.51 -4.41
CA ALA A 24 -5.52 3.13 -4.66
C ALA A 24 -5.11 2.31 -3.44
N GLU A 25 -4.69 1.06 -3.67
CA GLU A 25 -4.35 0.16 -2.58
C GLU A 25 -3.31 0.85 -1.69
N ASP A 26 -3.39 0.65 -0.38
CA ASP A 26 -2.41 1.25 0.52
C ASP A 26 -1.01 0.69 0.17
N PRO A 27 0.06 1.50 0.29
CA PRO A 27 1.41 1.02 0.02
C PRO A 27 1.76 -0.19 0.90
N LEU A 28 2.44 -1.18 0.31
CA LEU A 28 2.96 -2.32 1.07
C LEU A 28 4.31 -1.94 1.67
N GLU A 29 4.47 -2.14 2.97
CA GLU A 29 5.70 -1.85 3.70
C GLU A 29 6.37 -3.13 4.19
N PHE A 30 7.68 -3.24 3.95
CA PHE A 30 8.53 -4.30 4.46
C PHE A 30 9.70 -3.67 5.20
N SER A 31 10.10 -4.26 6.32
CA SER A 31 11.25 -3.79 7.09
C SER A 31 12.08 -4.96 7.59
N GLY A 32 13.39 -4.80 7.58
CA GLY A 32 14.34 -5.76 8.13
C GLY A 32 15.52 -5.04 8.79
N GLU A 33 16.08 -5.67 9.82
CA GLU A 33 17.22 -5.14 10.57
C GLU A 33 18.22 -6.26 10.87
N THR A 34 19.51 -5.97 10.69
CA THR A 34 20.66 -6.77 11.12
C THR A 34 21.44 -6.02 12.20
N GLN A 35 22.56 -6.56 12.69
CA GLN A 35 23.40 -5.84 13.66
C GLN A 35 23.95 -4.52 13.12
N SER A 36 24.10 -4.39 11.80
CA SER A 36 24.80 -3.25 11.19
C SER A 36 23.94 -2.46 10.19
N TRP A 37 22.77 -2.97 9.82
CA TRP A 37 21.91 -2.38 8.80
C TRP A 37 20.44 -2.42 9.18
N SER A 38 19.67 -1.42 8.75
CA SER A 38 18.23 -1.54 8.61
C SER A 38 17.81 -1.17 7.20
N ALA A 39 16.79 -1.84 6.67
CA ALA A 39 16.12 -1.37 5.47
C ALA A 39 14.61 -1.36 5.62
N THR A 40 14.02 -0.41 4.91
CA THR A 40 12.58 -0.27 4.72
C THR A 40 12.31 -0.22 3.23
N ILE A 41 11.39 -1.06 2.76
CA ILE A 41 10.93 -1.10 1.38
C ILE A 41 9.46 -0.71 1.38
N THR A 42 9.12 0.32 0.61
CA THR A 42 7.74 0.75 0.39
C THR A 42 7.40 0.52 -1.08
N LEU A 43 6.40 -0.33 -1.33
CA LEU A 43 5.85 -0.58 -2.66
C LEU A 43 4.59 0.25 -2.84
N TYR A 44 4.61 1.15 -3.82
CA TYR A 44 3.45 1.93 -4.18
C TYR A 44 2.68 1.20 -5.30
N PRO A 45 1.45 0.73 -5.04
CA PRO A 45 0.62 0.15 -6.09
C PRO A 45 0.25 1.25 -7.08
N VAL A 46 0.46 0.98 -8.37
CA VAL A 46 0.08 1.91 -9.43
C VAL A 46 -0.86 1.20 -10.38
N GLU A 47 -2.05 1.78 -10.56
CA GLU A 47 -3.17 1.18 -11.29
C GLU A 47 -2.85 0.92 -12.78
N ASN A 48 -1.78 1.50 -13.34
CA ASN A 48 -1.43 1.43 -14.77
C ASN A 48 0.07 1.65 -15.13
N SER A 49 1.01 1.53 -14.19
CA SER A 49 2.44 1.69 -14.52
C SER A 49 3.31 0.69 -13.76
N LYS A 50 4.59 0.58 -14.16
CA LYS A 50 5.60 -0.18 -13.41
C LYS A 50 5.53 0.22 -11.94
N GLU A 51 5.36 -0.77 -11.08
CA GLU A 51 5.39 -0.61 -9.62
C GLU A 51 6.66 0.16 -9.24
N THR A 52 6.49 1.19 -8.41
CA THR A 52 7.62 1.95 -7.89
C THR A 52 7.94 1.45 -6.50
N ALA A 53 9.14 0.91 -6.34
CA ALA A 53 9.70 0.52 -5.05
C ALA A 53 10.62 1.63 -4.55
N GLN A 54 10.35 2.15 -3.34
CA GLN A 54 11.32 2.94 -2.61
C GLN A 54 12.04 2.04 -1.61
N ILE A 55 13.38 2.06 -1.63
CA ILE A 55 14.22 1.31 -0.71
C ILE A 55 15.05 2.31 0.08
N ASN A 56 14.84 2.38 1.40
CA ASN A 56 15.68 3.13 2.32
C ASN A 56 16.58 2.16 3.05
N LEU A 57 17.90 2.32 2.92
CA LEU A 57 18.92 1.51 3.58
C LEU A 57 19.74 2.40 4.52
N ASN A 58 19.76 2.07 5.81
CA ASN A 58 20.47 2.81 6.84
C ASN A 58 21.56 1.95 7.45
N TYR A 59 22.79 2.49 7.53
CA TYR A 59 23.87 1.87 8.28
C TYR A 59 23.74 2.23 9.76
N LEU A 60 23.60 1.22 10.62
CA LEU A 60 23.42 1.39 12.07
C LEU A 60 24.75 1.44 12.83
N GLY A 61 25.83 0.94 12.23
CA GLY A 61 27.17 0.90 12.85
C GLY A 61 27.30 -0.21 13.88
N GLY A 62 28.37 -0.99 13.78
CA GLY A 62 28.66 -2.05 14.75
C GLY A 62 29.74 -3.01 14.28
N LYS A 63 29.58 -3.57 13.08
CA LYS A 63 30.59 -4.38 12.37
C LYS A 63 30.50 -4.15 10.85
N VAL A 64 31.51 -4.60 10.13
CA VAL A 64 31.46 -4.67 8.65
C VAL A 64 30.74 -5.97 8.28
N GLU A 65 29.55 -5.84 7.70
CA GLU A 65 28.75 -6.97 7.18
C GLU A 65 28.78 -6.97 5.65
N ASN A 66 28.64 -8.16 5.04
CA ASN A 66 28.52 -8.26 3.59
C ASN A 66 27.10 -7.84 3.18
N ILE A 67 26.98 -6.97 2.17
CA ILE A 67 25.68 -6.50 1.65
C ILE A 67 24.78 -7.66 1.20
N GLY A 68 25.37 -8.79 0.77
CA GLY A 68 24.62 -9.99 0.40
C GLY A 68 23.89 -10.67 1.56
N ASP A 69 24.37 -10.52 2.80
CA ASP A 69 23.75 -11.12 3.99
C ASP A 69 22.41 -10.44 4.34
N PHE A 70 22.13 -9.26 3.77
CA PHE A 70 20.86 -8.56 3.95
C PHE A 70 19.69 -9.23 3.20
N TRP A 71 19.98 -10.00 2.15
CA TRP A 71 18.99 -10.54 1.21
C TRP A 71 18.70 -12.03 1.41
N ASN A 72 19.29 -12.67 2.42
CA ASN A 72 19.24 -14.11 2.66
C ASN A 72 18.57 -14.42 4.01
#